data_AF-A0A8J6S4F3-F1
#
_entry.id   AF-A0A8J6S4F3-F1
#
_cell.length_a   1.000
_cell.length_b   1.000
_cell.length_c   1.000
_cell.angle_alpha   90.00
_cell.angle_beta   90.00
_cell.angle_gamma   90.00
#
_symmetry.space_group_name_H-M   'P 1'
#
loop_
_entity.id
_entity.type
_entity.pdbx_description
1 polymer ?
#
loop_
_entity_poly.entity_id
_entity_poly.type
_entity_poly.pdbx_seq_one_letter_code
_entity_poly.pdbx_strand_id
1 'polypeptide(L)'
;MPSSDEVALMNPAMIDPLALPSLPLLEHRHLPKYPAIYFALKGNKVLSLLCHFREIRRVYVVSAHEKSRFHPSLTEKRYIGRANNLYRRWLAHHRWNQFQSLIITENIQIAWLECDDTNLLPEIEKALIKYF
;
A
#
# COMPACT_ATOMS: atom_id res chain seq x y z
N MET A 1 -7.22 23.73 14.51
CA MET A 1 -7.76 22.36 14.42
C MET A 1 -8.80 22.42 13.32
N PRO A 2 -8.53 21.89 12.11
CA PRO A 2 -9.58 21.78 11.10
C PRO A 2 -10.73 20.94 11.70
N SER A 3 -11.97 21.36 11.44
CA SER A 3 -13.14 20.67 11.96
C SER A 3 -13.24 19.27 11.34
N SER A 4 -13.77 18.29 12.08
CA SER A 4 -13.98 16.93 11.56
C SER A 4 -14.83 16.87 10.28
N ASP A 5 -15.53 17.97 9.95
CA ASP A 5 -16.34 18.12 8.74
C ASP A 5 -15.52 18.54 7.50
N GLU A 6 -14.36 19.20 7.64
CA GLU A 6 -13.49 19.53 6.49
C GLU A 6 -12.75 18.30 5.95
N VAL A 7 -12.42 17.36 6.83
CA VAL A 7 -11.80 16.08 6.47
C VAL A 7 -12.81 15.15 5.78
N ALA A 8 -14.10 15.36 6.02
CA ALA A 8 -15.19 14.63 5.38
C ALA A 8 -15.37 14.97 3.88
N LEU A 9 -14.65 15.96 3.36
CA LEU A 9 -14.70 16.32 1.94
C LEU A 9 -13.91 15.37 1.03
N MET A 10 -13.00 14.55 1.57
CA MET A 10 -12.32 13.54 0.76
C MET A 10 -13.17 12.27 0.69
N ASN A 11 -14.00 12.17 -0.33
CA ASN A 11 -14.78 10.97 -0.61
C ASN A 11 -13.86 9.87 -1.20
N PRO A 12 -13.54 8.79 -0.47
CA PRO A 12 -12.64 7.74 -0.97
C PRO A 12 -13.15 7.07 -2.24
N ALA A 13 -14.47 7.07 -2.46
CA ALA A 13 -15.09 6.49 -3.65
C ALA A 13 -14.78 7.26 -4.95
N MET A 14 -14.33 8.51 -4.86
CA MET A 14 -13.91 9.29 -6.02
C MET A 14 -12.44 9.09 -6.41
N ILE A 15 -11.66 8.41 -5.56
CA ILE A 15 -10.25 8.15 -5.82
C ILE A 15 -10.14 6.82 -6.53
N ASP A 16 -9.71 6.85 -7.80
CA ASP A 16 -9.29 5.65 -8.54
C ASP A 16 -7.75 5.53 -8.47
N PRO A 17 -7.21 4.57 -7.69
CA PRO A 17 -5.78 4.38 -7.56
C PRO A 17 -5.07 4.05 -8.88
N LEU A 18 -5.79 3.50 -9.87
CA LEU A 18 -5.23 3.15 -11.17
C LEU A 18 -5.08 4.36 -12.10
N ALA A 19 -5.83 5.43 -11.84
CA ALA A 19 -5.76 6.69 -12.58
C ALA A 19 -4.76 7.69 -11.98
N LEU A 20 -4.24 7.41 -10.79
CA LEU A 20 -3.23 8.24 -10.13
C LEU A 20 -1.86 8.15 -10.83
N PRO A 21 -1.03 9.21 -10.72
CA PRO A 21 0.36 9.11 -11.15
C PRO A 21 1.02 7.94 -10.42
N SER A 22 1.73 7.11 -11.19
CA SER A 22 2.34 5.90 -10.69
C SER A 22 3.67 5.61 -11.37
N LEU A 23 4.53 4.85 -10.69
CA LEU A 23 5.79 4.39 -11.25
C LEU A 23 6.12 2.96 -10.79
N PRO A 24 6.81 2.15 -11.60
CA PRO A 24 7.27 0.83 -11.19
C PRO A 24 8.15 0.94 -9.94
N LEU A 25 7.94 0.08 -8.94
CA LEU A 25 8.66 0.17 -7.67
C LEU A 25 10.19 0.07 -7.84
N LEU A 26 10.69 -0.57 -8.92
CA LEU A 26 12.12 -0.55 -9.29
C LEU A 26 12.66 0.88 -9.51
N GLU A 27 11.82 1.77 -9.99
CA GLU A 27 12.12 3.17 -10.27
C GLU A 27 11.83 4.10 -9.09
N HIS A 28 11.67 3.57 -7.87
CA HIS A 28 11.40 4.33 -6.64
C HIS A 28 12.31 5.55 -6.41
N ARG A 29 13.48 5.59 -7.03
CA ARG A 29 14.38 6.75 -7.00
C ARG A 29 13.79 8.01 -7.66
N HIS A 30 12.80 7.85 -8.52
CA HIS A 30 12.06 8.94 -9.19
C HIS A 30 10.79 9.36 -8.44
N LEU A 31 10.49 8.75 -7.28
CA LEU A 31 9.32 9.13 -6.49
C LEU A 31 9.40 10.60 -6.05
N PRO A 32 8.25 11.26 -5.89
CA PRO A 32 8.21 12.63 -5.45
C PRO A 32 8.76 12.80 -4.03
N LYS A 33 9.28 13.99 -3.75
CA LYS A 33 9.84 14.39 -2.45
C LYS A 33 8.85 15.17 -1.58
N TYR A 34 7.58 15.21 -1.96
CA TYR A 34 6.49 15.86 -1.25
C TYR A 34 5.64 14.87 -0.44
N PRO A 35 4.74 15.36 0.43
CA PRO A 35 3.85 14.53 1.20
C PRO A 35 2.74 13.91 0.35
N ALA A 36 2.44 12.63 0.59
CA ALA A 36 1.48 11.89 -0.21
C ALA A 36 0.91 10.68 0.53
N ILE A 37 -0.27 10.24 0.09
CA ILE A 37 -0.75 8.88 0.29
C ILE A 37 -0.27 8.03 -0.89
N TYR A 38 0.16 6.80 -0.65
CA TYR A 38 0.59 5.88 -1.69
C TYR A 38 -0.17 4.56 -1.63
N PHE A 39 -0.35 3.96 -2.80
CA PHE A 39 -0.94 2.65 -3.03
C PHE A 39 0.08 1.77 -3.72
N ALA A 40 0.31 0.55 -3.22
CA ALA A 40 1.00 -0.46 -4.04
C ALA A 40 -0.02 -1.16 -4.93
N LEU A 41 0.28 -1.22 -6.23
CA LEU A 41 -0.55 -1.83 -7.25
C LEU A 41 0.15 -3.06 -7.82
N LYS A 42 -0.64 -4.09 -8.13
CA LYS A 42 -0.21 -5.27 -8.90
C LYS A 42 -1.18 -5.43 -10.06
N GLY A 43 -0.73 -5.12 -11.27
CA GLY A 43 -1.61 -4.98 -12.44
C GLY A 43 -2.73 -3.97 -12.15
N ASN A 44 -3.99 -4.37 -12.39
CA ASN A 44 -5.16 -3.49 -12.23
C ASN A 44 -5.80 -3.57 -10.84
N LYS A 45 -5.02 -3.85 -9.79
CA LYS A 45 -5.55 -4.02 -8.42
C LYS A 45 -4.61 -3.44 -7.36
N VAL A 46 -5.19 -2.90 -6.29
CA VAL A 46 -4.46 -2.55 -5.07
C VAL A 46 -3.97 -3.82 -4.37
N LEU A 47 -2.67 -3.90 -4.14
CA LEU A 47 -2.00 -5.05 -3.56
C LEU A 47 -2.52 -5.31 -2.14
N SER A 48 -2.90 -6.56 -1.90
CA SER A 48 -3.30 -7.05 -0.59
C SER A 48 -2.18 -7.90 0.03
N LEU A 49 -1.85 -7.62 1.30
CA LEU A 49 -0.87 -8.36 2.08
C LEU A 49 -1.29 -9.82 2.32
N LEU A 50 -2.59 -10.16 2.24
CA LEU A 50 -3.06 -11.53 2.40
C LEU A 50 -2.77 -12.41 1.17
N CYS A 51 -2.72 -11.83 -0.03
CA CYS A 51 -2.27 -12.57 -1.22
C CYS A 51 -0.83 -13.06 -1.05
N HIS A 52 0.01 -12.26 -0.39
CA HIS A 52 1.44 -12.55 -0.29
C HIS A 52 1.78 -13.67 0.71
N PHE A 53 1.09 -13.74 1.85
CA PHE A 53 1.31 -14.83 2.83
C PHE A 53 0.81 -16.20 2.35
N ARG A 54 -0.18 -16.25 1.45
CA ARG A 54 -0.70 -17.51 0.89
C ARG A 54 0.28 -18.16 -0.09
N GLU A 55 1.09 -17.36 -0.79
CA GLU A 55 2.01 -17.84 -1.83
C GLU A 55 3.37 -18.24 -1.26
N ILE A 56 3.90 -17.46 -0.30
CA ILE A 56 5.11 -17.85 0.46
C ILE A 56 4.87 -19.16 1.21
N ARG A 57 3.71 -19.36 1.85
CA ARG A 57 3.43 -20.62 2.58
C ARG A 57 3.21 -21.83 1.67
N ARG A 58 2.96 -21.68 0.36
CA ARG A 58 2.93 -22.83 -0.55
C ARG A 58 4.33 -23.39 -0.82
N VAL A 59 5.37 -22.56 -0.74
CA VAL A 59 6.76 -22.98 -0.98
C VAL A 59 7.39 -23.61 0.27
N TYR A 60 6.96 -23.23 1.47
CA TYR A 60 7.52 -23.73 2.74
C TYR A 60 6.76 -24.91 3.38
N VAL A 61 5.61 -25.32 2.85
CA VAL A 61 4.86 -26.48 3.39
C VAL A 61 5.14 -27.71 2.55
N VAL A 62 6.34 -28.25 2.73
CA VAL A 62 6.58 -29.70 2.64
C VAL A 62 7.02 -30.13 4.04
N SER A 63 6.02 -30.49 4.85
CA SER A 63 6.09 -31.36 6.04
C SER A 63 5.46 -30.76 7.31
N ALA A 64 4.78 -31.66 8.02
CA ALA A 64 4.21 -31.61 9.36
C ALA A 64 2.91 -30.81 9.59
N HIS A 65 1.80 -31.55 9.48
CA HIS A 65 0.72 -31.62 10.47
C HIS A 65 0.52 -30.41 11.41
N GLU A 66 -0.11 -29.34 10.94
CA GLU A 66 -0.88 -28.45 11.82
C GLU A 66 -2.06 -27.83 11.08
N LYS A 67 -3.12 -28.64 10.92
CA LYS A 67 -4.45 -28.17 10.51
C LYS A 67 -5.18 -27.66 11.76
N SER A 68 -4.95 -26.42 12.20
CA SER A 68 -5.90 -25.78 13.11
C SER A 68 -5.76 -24.27 13.15
N ARG A 69 -6.90 -23.58 13.02
CA ARG A 69 -7.15 -22.14 13.15
C ARG A 69 -6.67 -21.24 12.01
N PHE A 70 -7.27 -21.43 10.84
CA PHE A 70 -7.58 -20.27 9.99
C PHE A 70 -8.99 -19.78 10.33
N HIS A 71 -9.07 -18.62 10.98
CA HIS A 71 -10.33 -17.90 11.20
C HIS A 71 -10.55 -16.96 9.99
N PRO A 72 -11.65 -17.09 9.23
CA PRO A 72 -11.88 -16.31 8.01
C PRO A 72 -12.40 -14.90 8.32
N SER A 73 -11.71 -14.17 9.18
CA SER A 73 -11.97 -12.76 9.46
C SER A 73 -10.70 -11.91 9.36
N LEU A 74 -9.71 -12.38 8.58
CA LEU A 74 -8.55 -11.56 8.24
C LEU A 74 -9.02 -10.50 7.24
N THR A 75 -9.34 -9.32 7.76
CA THR A 75 -9.57 -8.12 6.95
C THR A 75 -8.41 -7.99 5.97
N GLU A 76 -8.74 -7.97 4.68
CA GLU A 76 -7.78 -7.91 3.59
C GLU A 76 -6.96 -6.63 3.70
N LYS A 77 -5.78 -6.69 4.34
CA LYS A 77 -4.97 -5.48 4.53
C LYS A 77 -4.37 -5.05 3.20
N ARG A 78 -4.91 -3.98 2.61
CA ARG A 78 -4.32 -3.30 1.45
C ARG A 78 -3.02 -2.61 1.81
N TYR A 79 -2.08 -2.59 0.88
CA TYR A 79 -0.83 -1.86 1.02
C TYR A 79 -1.06 -0.39 0.64
N ILE A 80 -1.69 0.33 1.55
CA ILE A 80 -1.91 1.77 1.50
C ILE A 80 -1.11 2.36 2.66
N GLY A 81 -0.39 3.45 2.40
CA GLY A 81 0.35 4.15 3.44
C GLY A 81 0.54 5.62 3.14
N ARG A 82 1.02 6.37 4.12
CA ARG A 82 1.39 7.78 3.96
C ARG A 82 2.88 8.05 4.10
N ALA A 83 3.33 9.16 3.54
CA ALA A 83 4.68 9.67 3.74
C ALA A 83 4.69 11.20 3.68
N ASN A 84 5.54 11.85 4.50
CA ASN A 84 5.85 13.27 4.36
C ASN A 84 6.85 13.54 3.22
N ASN A 85 7.52 12.48 2.77
CA ASN A 85 8.45 12.48 1.65
C ASN A 85 8.48 11.06 1.08
N LEU A 86 7.81 10.87 -0.05
CA LEU A 86 7.59 9.54 -0.62
C LEU A 86 8.90 8.88 -1.06
N TYR A 87 9.79 9.65 -1.70
CA TYR A 87 11.16 9.23 -2.03
C TYR A 87 11.92 8.68 -0.82
N ARG A 88 12.02 9.44 0.28
CA ARG A 88 12.74 9.02 1.49
C ARG A 88 12.12 7.78 2.13
N ARG A 89 10.80 7.68 2.12
CA ARG A 89 10.06 6.53 2.65
C ARG A 89 10.45 5.23 1.97
N TRP A 90 10.66 5.28 0.65
CA TRP A 90 11.02 4.11 -0.16
C TRP A 90 12.53 3.88 -0.24
N LEU A 91 13.34 4.94 -0.16
CA LEU A 91 14.81 4.83 -0.12
C LEU A 91 15.30 4.07 1.13
N ALA A 92 14.66 4.29 2.29
CA ALA A 92 15.03 3.65 3.56
C ALA A 92 14.19 2.39 3.87
N HIS A 93 13.49 1.84 2.88
CA HIS A 93 12.55 0.74 3.14
C HIS A 93 13.31 -0.56 3.45
N HIS A 94 13.49 -0.86 4.74
CA HIS A 94 14.23 -2.04 5.24
C HIS A 94 13.76 -3.39 4.67
N ARG A 95 12.55 -3.46 4.09
CA ARG A 95 12.02 -4.66 3.45
C ARG A 95 12.32 -4.76 1.95
N TRP A 96 13.07 -3.81 1.38
CA TRP A 96 13.43 -3.80 -0.04
C TRP A 96 13.93 -5.17 -0.53
N ASN A 97 14.81 -5.81 0.23
CA ASN A 97 15.36 -7.13 -0.12
C ASN A 97 14.30 -8.25 -0.11
N GLN A 98 13.23 -8.14 0.68
CA GLN A 98 12.11 -9.10 0.67
C GLN A 98 11.17 -8.85 -0.52
N PHE A 99 11.08 -7.60 -0.98
CA PHE A 99 10.27 -7.23 -2.13
C PHE A 99 10.98 -7.42 -3.46
N GLN A 100 12.32 -7.46 -3.51
CA GLN A 100 13.07 -7.42 -4.75
C GLN A 100 12.70 -8.56 -5.72
N SER A 101 12.56 -9.79 -5.23
CA SER A 101 12.10 -10.92 -6.05
C SER A 101 10.67 -10.75 -6.55
N LEU A 102 9.78 -10.18 -5.73
CA LEU A 102 8.37 -9.96 -6.10
C LEU A 102 8.20 -8.80 -7.07
N ILE A 103 8.95 -7.72 -6.87
CA ILE A 103 8.89 -6.54 -7.73
C ILE A 103 9.26 -6.94 -9.16
N ILE A 104 10.27 -7.79 -9.31
CA ILE A 104 10.73 -8.28 -10.62
C ILE A 104 9.68 -9.18 -11.27
N THR A 105 8.99 -10.05 -10.50
CA THR A 105 8.03 -11.01 -11.07
C THR A 105 6.60 -10.46 -11.23
N GLU A 106 6.22 -9.45 -10.45
CA GLU A 106 4.81 -9.01 -10.30
C GLU A 106 4.55 -7.59 -10.79
N ASN A 107 5.57 -6.91 -11.33
CA ASN A 107 5.49 -5.54 -11.85
C ASN A 107 4.75 -4.60 -10.89
N ILE A 108 5.21 -4.56 -9.63
CA ILE A 108 4.57 -3.75 -8.60
C ILE A 108 4.77 -2.27 -8.91
N GLN A 109 3.69 -1.49 -8.92
CA GLN A 109 3.75 -0.04 -9.08
C GLN A 109 3.40 0.66 -7.77
N ILE A 110 3.96 1.85 -7.57
CA ILE A 110 3.57 2.77 -6.51
C ILE A 110 2.79 3.91 -7.16
N ALA A 111 1.48 3.96 -6.90
CA ALA A 111 0.64 5.10 -7.24
C ALA A 111 0.54 6.04 -6.04
N TRP A 112 0.38 7.35 -6.26
CA TRP A 112 0.30 8.31 -5.16
C TRP A 112 -0.70 9.43 -5.39
N LEU A 113 -1.21 9.93 -4.27
CA LEU A 113 -2.07 11.09 -4.16
C LEU A 113 -1.31 12.15 -3.34
N GLU A 114 -0.93 13.23 -4.00
CA GLU A 114 -0.30 14.39 -3.36
C GLU A 114 -1.24 15.01 -2.32
N CYS A 115 -0.68 15.42 -1.18
CA CYS A 115 -1.43 16.02 -0.10
C CYS A 115 -0.56 17.07 0.59
N ASP A 116 -0.82 18.34 0.29
CA ASP A 116 -0.03 19.45 0.82
C ASP A 116 -0.22 19.62 2.33
N ASP A 117 -1.44 19.41 2.83
CA ASP A 117 -1.71 19.47 4.26
C ASP A 117 -1.33 18.17 4.98
N THR A 118 -0.10 18.13 5.47
CA THR A 118 0.43 16.99 6.21
C THR A 118 -0.38 16.59 7.45
N ASN A 119 -1.21 17.50 8.01
CA ASN A 119 -2.05 17.18 9.16
C ASN A 119 -3.21 16.25 8.80
N LEU A 120 -3.63 16.26 7.52
CA LEU A 120 -4.73 15.41 7.03
C LEU A 120 -4.26 14.00 6.67
N LEU A 121 -2.95 13.80 6.42
CA LEU A 121 -2.40 12.50 5.99
C LEU A 121 -2.84 11.31 6.87
N PRO A 122 -2.84 11.38 8.22
CA PRO A 122 -3.27 10.26 9.04
C PRO A 122 -4.75 9.90 8.88
N GLU A 123 -5.61 10.91 8.71
CA GLU A 123 -7.05 10.71 8.59
C GLU A 123 -7.42 10.21 7.20
N ILE A 124 -6.77 10.73 6.16
CA ILE A 124 -6.91 10.25 4.79
C ILE A 124 -6.43 8.80 4.66
N GLU A 125 -5.25 8.46 5.21
CA GLU A 125 -4.74 7.08 5.25
C GLU A 125 -5.74 6.14 5.90
N LYS A 126 -6.30 6.53 7.06
CA LYS A 126 -7.29 5.74 7.79
C LYS A 126 -8.58 5.56 6.98
N ALA A 127 -9.07 6.61 6.32
CA ALA A 127 -10.28 6.54 5.49
C ALA A 127 -10.08 5.61 4.28
N LEU A 128 -8.94 5.70 3.61
CA LEU A 128 -8.62 4.87 2.44
C LEU A 128 -8.39 3.40 2.81
N ILE A 129 -7.69 3.13 3.92
CA ILE A 129 -7.53 1.76 4.44
C ILE A 129 -8.88 1.14 4.83
N LYS A 130 -9.83 1.95 5.32
CA LYS A 130 -11.17 1.47 5.65
C LYS A 130 -12.00 1.16 4.40
N TYR A 131 -11.79 1.92 3.33
CA TYR A 131 -12.58 1.81 2.10
C TYR A 131 -12.11 0.67 1.17
N PHE A 132 -10.79 0.49 1.01
CA PHE A 132 -10.18 -0.48 0.08
C PHE A 132 -9.78 -1.80 0.76
#